data_AF-A0A4V2QUB0-F1
#
_entry.id   AF-A0A4V2QUB0-F1
#
_cell.length_a   1.000
_cell.length_b   1.000
_cell.length_c   1.000
_cell.angle_alpha   90.00
_cell.angle_beta   90.00
_cell.angle_gamma   90.00
#
_symmetry.space_group_name_H-M   'P 1'
#
loop_
_entity.id
_entity.type
_entity.pdbx_description
1 polymer ?
#
loop_
_entity_poly.entity_id
_entity_poly.type
_entity_poly.pdbx_seq_one_letter_code
_entity_poly.pdbx_strand_id
1 'polypeptide(L)'
;MTDAGEKGTEWVPRFGMLEVSRERAELVRGLFELAAFVADHPEVPVPAVTACVPTRYDGWDAERSLVADVAAALGVEPEFRAGGGHYEAERLFGPVRTYSLAITPEHMAAYEAWSSYRGLVQPVEDVAAGESR
;
A
#
# COMPACT_ATOMS: atom_id res chain seq x y z
N MET A 1 -3.73 -21.24 -17.97
CA MET A 1 -2.52 -21.98 -17.54
C MET A 1 -2.02 -21.25 -16.31
N THR A 2 -2.44 -21.72 -15.14
CA THR A 2 -2.11 -21.08 -13.86
C THR A 2 -0.71 -21.54 -13.49
N ASP A 3 0.26 -20.62 -13.52
CA ASP A 3 1.57 -20.86 -12.95
C ASP A 3 1.38 -21.03 -11.45
N ALA A 4 1.34 -22.30 -11.02
CA ALA A 4 1.41 -22.65 -9.62
C ALA A 4 2.82 -22.28 -9.17
N GLY A 5 2.97 -21.03 -8.71
CA GLY A 5 4.24 -20.45 -8.28
C GLY A 5 5.06 -21.49 -7.51
N GLU A 6 6.25 -21.76 -8.05
CA GLU A 6 7.17 -22.79 -7.53
C GLU A 6 7.28 -22.68 -6.02
N LYS A 7 6.79 -23.71 -5.33
CA LYS A 7 6.99 -23.87 -3.90
C LYS A 7 8.44 -24.29 -3.69
N GLY A 8 9.30 -23.31 -3.49
CA GLY A 8 10.69 -23.48 -3.07
C GLY A 8 10.85 -23.23 -1.57
N THR A 9 11.85 -23.85 -0.96
CA THR A 9 12.29 -23.46 0.37
C THR A 9 13.32 -22.33 0.21
N GLU A 10 13.04 -21.15 0.76
CA GLU A 10 13.92 -19.98 0.68
C GLU A 10 14.42 -19.60 2.07
N TRP A 11 15.65 -19.10 2.14
CA TRP A 11 16.25 -18.68 3.41
C TRP A 11 15.77 -17.29 3.82
N VAL A 12 15.32 -17.16 5.06
CA VAL A 12 14.80 -15.93 5.66
C VAL A 12 15.63 -15.56 6.89
N PRO A 13 16.21 -14.35 6.98
CA PRO A 13 16.98 -13.94 8.15
C PRO A 13 16.19 -14.12 9.46
N ARG A 14 16.85 -14.60 10.52
CA ARG A 14 16.28 -15.00 11.83
C ARG A 14 15.24 -16.14 11.85
N PHE A 15 14.56 -16.43 10.75
CA PHE A 15 13.55 -17.50 10.69
C PHE A 15 14.08 -18.82 10.08
N GLY A 16 15.25 -18.79 9.43
CA GLY A 16 15.86 -19.96 8.81
C GLY A 16 15.26 -20.25 7.44
N MET A 17 15.28 -21.52 7.02
CA MET A 17 14.66 -21.95 5.77
C MET A 17 13.14 -21.98 5.94
N LEU A 18 12.41 -21.12 5.24
CA LEU A 18 10.95 -21.10 5.21
C LEU A 18 10.44 -21.57 3.84
N GLU A 19 9.41 -22.41 3.83
CA GLU A 19 8.66 -22.69 2.59
C GLU A 19 7.76 -21.50 2.26
N VAL A 20 8.27 -20.59 1.45
CA VAL A 20 7.56 -19.40 0.99
C VAL A 20 7.81 -19.20 -0.50
N SER A 21 6.88 -18.55 -1.20
CA SER A 21 7.14 -18.16 -2.57
C SER A 21 8.33 -17.21 -2.64
N ARG A 22 9.03 -17.21 -3.78
CA ARG A 22 10.15 -16.31 -4.03
C ARG A 22 9.80 -14.84 -3.76
N GLU A 23 8.62 -14.39 -4.19
CA GLU A 23 8.12 -13.03 -3.94
C GLU A 23 8.07 -12.69 -2.43
N ARG A 24 7.59 -13.64 -1.60
CA ARG A 24 7.57 -13.47 -0.15
C ARG A 24 8.98 -13.44 0.43
N ALA A 25 9.89 -14.27 -0.07
CA ALA A 25 11.29 -14.27 0.36
C ALA A 25 11.97 -12.93 0.04
N GLU A 26 11.77 -12.39 -1.17
CA GLU A 26 12.31 -11.10 -1.60
C GLU A 26 11.76 -9.94 -0.77
N LEU A 27 10.45 -9.92 -0.48
CA LEU A 27 9.84 -8.93 0.40
C LEU A 27 10.45 -8.98 1.80
N VAL A 28 10.57 -10.16 2.40
CA VAL A 28 11.13 -10.28 3.76
C VAL A 28 12.59 -9.85 3.79
N ARG A 29 13.39 -10.21 2.77
CA ARG A 29 14.77 -9.74 2.65
C ARG A 29 14.86 -8.21 2.62
N GLY A 30 14.05 -7.56 1.79
CA GLY A 30 14.00 -6.09 1.71
C GLY A 30 13.63 -5.42 3.04
N LEU A 31 12.73 -6.02 3.83
CA LEU A 31 12.39 -5.52 5.17
C LEU A 31 13.56 -5.63 6.15
N PHE A 32 14.37 -6.69 6.06
CA PHE A 32 15.59 -6.81 6.87
C PHE A 32 16.68 -5.84 6.44
N GLU A 33 16.85 -5.61 5.13
CA GLU A 33 17.76 -4.60 4.60
C GLU A 33 17.36 -3.19 5.07
N LEU A 34 16.06 -2.86 5.05
CA LEU A 34 15.56 -1.61 5.62
C LEU A 34 15.82 -1.50 7.13
N ALA A 35 15.61 -2.58 7.88
CA ALA A 35 15.92 -2.60 9.31
C ALA A 35 17.42 -2.37 9.60
N ALA A 36 18.30 -2.94 8.77
CA ALA A 36 19.74 -2.70 8.86
C ALA A 36 20.08 -1.23 8.56
N PHE A 37 19.51 -0.65 7.49
CA PHE A 37 19.71 0.77 7.17
C PHE A 37 19.32 1.68 8.35
N VAL A 38 18.19 1.43 8.99
CA VAL A 38 17.76 2.23 10.16
C VAL A 38 18.71 2.08 11.35
N ALA A 39 19.30 0.91 11.54
CA ALA A 39 20.27 0.67 12.63
C ALA A 39 21.64 1.31 12.35
N ASP A 40 22.10 1.26 11.10
CA ASP A 40 23.43 1.72 10.69
C ASP A 40 23.50 3.24 10.48
N HIS A 41 22.36 3.92 10.31
CA HIS A 41 22.27 5.35 10.03
C HIS A 41 21.46 6.14 11.09
N PRO A 42 21.92 6.19 12.37
CA PRO A 42 21.21 6.92 13.44
C PRO A 42 21.14 8.43 13.22
N GLU A 43 21.94 8.98 12.30
CA GLU A 43 21.90 10.38 11.88
C GLU A 43 20.68 10.73 11.01
N VAL A 44 20.02 9.73 10.42
CA VAL A 44 18.83 9.91 9.59
C VAL A 44 17.57 9.74 10.43
N PRO A 45 16.53 10.59 10.28
CA PRO A 45 15.25 10.37 10.94
C PRO A 45 14.65 9.00 10.63
N VAL A 46 14.01 8.40 11.62
CA VAL A 46 13.37 7.07 11.48
C VAL A 46 12.29 7.13 10.39
N PRO A 47 12.33 6.23 9.39
CA PRO A 47 11.35 6.24 8.30
C PRO A 47 9.97 5.80 8.77
N ALA A 48 8.93 6.42 8.21
CA ALA A 48 7.57 5.90 8.30
C ALA A 48 7.39 4.76 7.30
N VAL A 49 6.96 3.59 7.76
CA VAL A 49 6.76 2.41 6.91
C VAL A 49 5.27 2.08 6.84
N THR A 50 4.73 2.03 5.63
CA THR A 50 3.34 1.67 5.35
C THR A 50 3.30 0.58 4.29
N ALA A 51 2.82 -0.61 4.68
CA ALA A 51 2.62 -1.76 3.82
C ALA A 51 1.15 -1.89 3.43
N CYS A 52 0.85 -1.77 2.14
CA CYS A 52 -0.47 -1.99 1.59
C CYS A 52 -0.57 -3.43 1.06
N VAL A 53 -1.59 -4.17 1.49
CA VAL A 53 -1.99 -5.43 0.86
C VAL A 53 -3.03 -5.09 -0.21
N PRO A 54 -2.66 -5.19 -1.51
CA PRO A 54 -3.49 -4.66 -2.58
C PRO A 54 -4.76 -5.49 -2.77
N THR A 55 -5.87 -4.79 -3.00
CA THR A 55 -7.07 -5.38 -3.62
C THR A 55 -6.86 -5.50 -5.13
N ARG A 56 -7.60 -6.39 -5.78
CA ARG A 56 -7.38 -6.76 -7.19
C ARG A 56 -8.16 -5.93 -8.22
N TYR A 57 -8.88 -4.89 -7.81
CA TYR A 57 -9.76 -4.10 -8.68
C TYR A 57 -10.89 -4.92 -9.34
N ASP A 58 -11.37 -5.97 -8.67
CA ASP A 58 -12.40 -6.89 -9.17
C ASP A 58 -13.83 -6.45 -8.80
N GLY A 59 -14.00 -5.19 -8.37
CA GLY A 59 -15.27 -4.62 -7.94
C GLY A 59 -15.56 -4.79 -6.45
N TRP A 60 -16.49 -3.98 -5.95
CA TRP A 60 -16.72 -3.75 -4.52
C TRP A 60 -16.84 -5.03 -3.68
N ASP A 61 -17.69 -5.97 -4.06
CA ASP A 61 -17.93 -7.17 -3.25
C ASP A 61 -16.68 -8.06 -3.17
N ALA A 62 -15.94 -8.19 -4.27
CA ALA A 62 -14.71 -8.98 -4.32
C ALA A 62 -13.60 -8.33 -3.49
N GLU A 63 -13.43 -7.01 -3.61
CA GLU A 63 -12.46 -6.25 -2.81
C GLU A 63 -12.80 -6.29 -1.32
N ARG A 64 -14.07 -6.08 -0.98
CA ARG A 64 -14.55 -6.13 0.41
C ARG A 64 -14.30 -7.50 1.04
N SER A 65 -14.53 -8.59 0.29
CA SER A 65 -14.22 -9.95 0.74
C SER A 65 -12.72 -10.13 0.99
N LEU A 66 -11.86 -9.62 0.09
CA LEU A 66 -10.41 -9.69 0.26
C LEU A 66 -9.96 -8.91 1.52
N VAL A 67 -10.51 -7.73 1.75
CA VAL A 67 -10.24 -6.95 2.97
C VAL A 67 -10.63 -7.75 4.22
N ALA A 68 -11.77 -8.46 4.19
CA ALA A 68 -12.18 -9.31 5.31
C ALA A 68 -11.22 -10.49 5.54
N ASP A 69 -10.72 -11.13 4.49
CA ASP A 69 -9.71 -12.20 4.59
C ASP A 69 -8.40 -11.66 5.19
N VAL A 70 -7.98 -10.47 4.77
CA VAL A 70 -6.79 -9.79 5.34
C VAL A 70 -7.04 -9.40 6.79
N ALA A 71 -8.22 -8.90 7.14
CA ALA A 71 -8.59 -8.54 8.50
C ALA A 71 -8.51 -9.75 9.43
N ALA A 72 -9.03 -10.90 8.99
CA ALA A 72 -8.94 -12.16 9.72
C ALA A 72 -7.47 -12.59 9.92
N ALA A 73 -6.63 -12.49 8.89
CA ALA A 73 -5.21 -12.79 9.00
C ALA A 73 -4.44 -11.83 9.93
N LEU A 74 -4.84 -10.55 9.94
CA LEU A 74 -4.30 -9.53 10.85
C LEU A 74 -4.85 -9.64 12.27
N GLY A 75 -5.96 -10.36 12.48
CA GLY A 75 -6.65 -10.47 13.77
C GLY A 75 -7.30 -9.16 14.21
N VAL A 76 -7.88 -8.42 13.26
CA VAL A 76 -8.57 -7.14 13.49
C VAL A 76 -9.96 -7.17 12.83
N GLU A 77 -10.86 -6.33 13.31
CA GLU A 77 -12.14 -6.10 12.64
C GLU A 77 -11.99 -4.99 11.60
N PRO A 78 -12.45 -5.18 10.35
CA PRO A 78 -12.44 -4.13 9.35
C PRO A 78 -13.52 -3.09 9.66
N GLU A 79 -13.24 -1.83 9.35
CA GLU A 79 -14.12 -0.70 9.63
C GLU A 79 -14.20 0.28 8.47
N PHE A 80 -15.26 1.09 8.47
CA PHE A 80 -15.40 2.17 7.50
C PHE A 80 -14.62 3.42 7.95
N ARG A 81 -13.72 3.89 7.09
CA ARG A 81 -12.88 5.08 7.27
C ARG A 81 -13.12 6.10 6.15
N ALA A 82 -12.41 7.22 6.19
CA ALA A 82 -12.53 8.32 5.21
C ALA A 82 -13.98 8.79 4.99
N GLY A 83 -14.70 9.01 6.10
CA GLY A 83 -16.11 9.43 6.04
C GLY A 83 -17.06 8.37 5.48
N GLY A 84 -16.68 7.09 5.51
CA GLY A 84 -17.47 5.98 4.98
C GLY A 84 -17.04 5.49 3.59
N GLY A 85 -16.07 6.16 2.94
CA GLY A 85 -15.63 5.81 1.59
C GLY A 85 -14.68 4.63 1.51
N HIS A 86 -13.99 4.27 2.60
CA HIS A 86 -13.03 3.16 2.63
C HIS A 86 -13.51 2.09 3.60
N TYR A 87 -13.59 0.85 3.17
CA TYR A 87 -13.69 -0.30 4.06
C TYR A 87 -12.29 -0.87 4.25
N GLU A 88 -11.74 -0.73 5.46
CA GLU A 88 -10.32 -0.88 5.72
C GLU A 88 -10.06 -1.85 6.89
N ALA A 89 -9.08 -2.72 6.71
CA ALA A 89 -8.47 -3.51 7.77
C ALA A 89 -7.06 -2.99 8.02
N GLU A 90 -6.73 -2.67 9.26
CA GLU A 90 -5.44 -2.10 9.62
C GLU A 90 -4.92 -2.71 10.91
N ARG A 91 -3.61 -3.00 10.92
CA ARG A 91 -2.86 -3.32 12.13
C ARG A 91 -1.49 -2.67 12.11
N LEU A 92 -1.04 -2.24 13.28
CA LEU A 92 0.34 -1.80 13.50
C LEU A 92 1.21 -2.94 14.02
N PHE A 93 2.39 -3.13 13.43
CA PHE A 93 3.48 -3.95 13.96
C PHE A 93 4.58 -3.01 14.48
N GLY A 94 4.48 -2.59 15.74
CA GLY A 94 5.25 -1.44 16.22
C GLY A 94 4.84 -0.18 15.45
N PRO A 95 5.78 0.62 14.90
CA PRO A 95 5.44 1.79 14.08
C PRO A 95 5.11 1.45 12.62
N VAL A 96 5.19 0.18 12.21
CA VAL A 96 4.92 -0.24 10.82
C VAL A 96 3.43 -0.42 10.62
N ARG A 97 2.84 0.40 9.75
CA ARG A 97 1.43 0.32 9.38
C ARG A 97 1.23 -0.73 8.30
N THR A 98 0.37 -1.71 8.57
CA THR A 98 -0.05 -2.71 7.57
C THR A 98 -1.56 -2.63 7.39
N TYR A 99 -2.02 -2.45 6.16
CA TYR A 99 -3.44 -2.27 5.87
C TYR A 99 -3.86 -2.86 4.53
N SER A 100 -5.16 -3.10 4.39
CA SER A 100 -5.84 -3.36 3.12
C SER A 100 -7.13 -2.56 3.10
N LEU A 101 -7.51 -2.01 1.95
CA LEU A 101 -8.76 -1.27 1.83
C LEU A 101 -9.47 -1.56 0.51
N ALA A 102 -10.79 -1.46 0.55
CA ALA A 102 -11.68 -1.40 -0.60
C ALA A 102 -12.36 -0.03 -0.59
N ILE A 103 -12.47 0.61 -1.75
CA ILE A 103 -13.11 1.93 -1.88
C ILE A 103 -14.55 1.72 -2.33
N THR A 104 -15.52 2.37 -1.68
CA THR A 104 -16.93 2.21 -2.05
C THR A 104 -17.19 2.72 -3.47
N PRO A 105 -18.18 2.15 -4.19
CA PRO A 105 -18.55 2.63 -5.52
C PRO A 105 -18.89 4.12 -5.54
N GLU A 106 -19.56 4.63 -4.51
CA GLU A 106 -19.93 6.05 -4.41
C GLU A 106 -18.69 6.94 -4.29
N HIS A 107 -17.69 6.51 -3.53
CA HIS A 107 -16.46 7.26 -3.34
C HIS A 107 -15.57 7.19 -4.58
N MET A 108 -15.53 6.04 -5.27
CA MET A 108 -14.88 5.92 -6.58
C MET A 108 -15.55 6.80 -7.63
N ALA A 109 -16.89 6.83 -7.70
CA ALA A 109 -17.61 7.69 -8.63
C ALA A 109 -17.36 9.19 -8.35
N ALA A 110 -17.30 9.58 -7.08
CA ALA A 110 -16.93 10.94 -6.69
C ALA A 110 -15.50 11.29 -7.09
N TYR A 111 -14.56 10.36 -6.89
CA TYR A 111 -13.16 10.51 -7.31
C TYR A 111 -13.01 10.58 -8.84
N GLU A 112 -13.74 9.76 -9.59
CA GLU A 112 -13.78 9.81 -11.06
C GLU A 112 -14.32 11.15 -11.56
N ALA A 113 -15.43 11.62 -10.98
CA ALA A 113 -15.97 12.94 -11.31
C ALA A 113 -14.95 14.05 -11.00
N TRP A 114 -14.32 14.04 -9.82
CA TRP A 114 -13.30 15.02 -9.46
C TRP A 114 -12.07 14.96 -10.37
N SER A 115 -11.55 13.76 -10.64
CA SER A 115 -10.38 13.55 -11.49
C SER A 115 -10.64 13.88 -12.96
N SER A 116 -11.89 13.84 -13.42
CA SER A 116 -12.27 14.28 -14.77
C SER A 116 -11.98 15.77 -15.04
N TYR A 117 -11.88 16.59 -14.00
CA TYR A 117 -11.49 18.01 -14.11
C TYR A 117 -9.97 18.24 -14.07
N ARG A 118 -9.17 17.18 -13.85
CA ARG A 118 -7.72 17.30 -13.71
C ARG A 118 -7.11 17.85 -15.01
N GLY A 119 -6.40 18.97 -14.90
CA GLY A 119 -5.75 19.63 -16.03
C GLY A 119 -6.65 20.59 -16.81
N LEU A 120 -7.93 20.74 -16.46
CA LEU A 120 -8.78 21.76 -17.09
C LEU A 120 -8.46 23.19 -16.63
N VAL A 121 -7.91 23.35 -15.43
CA VAL A 121 -7.43 24.64 -14.90
C VAL A 121 -5.91 24.64 -14.93
N GLN A 122 -5.34 25.57 -15.68
CA GLN A 122 -3.89 25.79 -15.75
C GLN A 122 -3.53 27.03 -14.92
N PRO A 123 -2.39 27.03 -14.20
CA PRO A 123 -1.84 28.26 -13.65
C PRO A 123 -1.68 29.28 -14.77
N VAL A 124 -2.06 30.53 -14.52
CA VAL A 124 -1.71 31.61 -15.44
C VAL A 124 -0.20 31.72 -15.41
N GLU A 125 0.45 31.58 -16.57
CA GLU A 125 1.87 31.91 -16.66
C GLU A 125 2.00 33.40 -16.37
N ASP A 126 2.66 33.74 -15.25
CA ASP A 126 3.13 35.11 -15.04
C ASP A 126 4.16 35.39 -16.12
N VAL A 127 3.74 36.07 -17.20
CA VAL A 127 4.65 36.60 -18.21
C VAL A 127 5.40 37.76 -17.55
N ALA A 128 6.39 37.42 -16.73
CA ALA A 128 7.27 38.38 -16.09
C ALA A 128 8.19 38.99 -17.17
N ALA A 129 7.85 40.23 -17.53
CA ALA A 129 8.75 41.33 -17.89
C ALA A 129 9.94 40.97 -18.80
N GLY A 130 9.68 40.95 -20.11
CA GLY A 130 10.69 40.78 -21.14
C GLY A 130 10.63 41.84 -22.24
N GLU A 131 10.36 43.10 -21.91
CA GLU A 131 10.62 44.22 -22.83
C GLU A 131 11.48 45.28 -22.14
N SER A 132 12.79 45.01 -22.05
CA SER A 132 13.79 46.09 -22.07
C SER A 132 14.22 46.29 -23.51
N ARG A 133 13.80 47.42 -24.09
CA ARG A 133 14.45 48.04 -25.25
C ARG A 133 15.39 49.14 -24.77
#